data_AF-A0A1N7HJN8-F1
#
_entry.id   AF-A0A1N7HJN8-F1
#
_cell.length_a   1.000
_cell.length_b   1.000
_cell.length_c   1.000
_cell.angle_alpha   90.00
_cell.angle_beta   90.00
_cell.angle_gamma   90.00
#
_symmetry.space_group_name_H-M   'P 1'
#
loop_
_entity.id
_entity.type
_entity.pdbx_description
1 polymer ?
#
loop_
_entity_poly.entity_id
_entity_poly.type
_entity_poly.pdbx_seq_one_letter_code
_entity_poly.pdbx_strand_id
1 'polypeptide(L)'
;MSHQTEADRVLRSLGRACLEHDPDVLRSVLDRVGDKWSLILIGLLDKGPMRFTELLRTAPGISRRMLTLTLRSLERDGLVKRVIYPEIPPRVEYEVTPFGRTLSEPVLALTRWAADNQDTIRANRHAFDRAAGSDDLD
;
A
#
# COMPACT_ATOMS: atom_id res chain seq x y z
N MET A 1 -27.69 24.33 2.62
CA MET A 1 -26.98 24.15 3.91
C MET A 1 -27.00 22.67 4.38
N SER A 2 -26.51 21.70 3.58
CA SER A 2 -26.48 20.27 4.02
C SER A 2 -25.26 19.43 3.57
N HIS A 3 -24.26 20.00 2.91
CA HIS A 3 -23.12 19.21 2.40
C HIS A 3 -21.89 19.15 3.32
N GLN A 4 -21.88 19.91 4.43
CA GLN A 4 -20.76 19.94 5.39
C GLN A 4 -20.77 18.76 6.40
N THR A 5 -21.89 18.05 6.54
CA THR A 5 -22.15 17.20 7.71
C THR A 5 -21.63 15.77 7.58
N GLU A 6 -21.44 15.26 6.36
CA GLU A 6 -21.04 13.87 6.12
C GLU A 6 -19.51 13.71 6.15
N ALA A 7 -18.77 14.64 5.54
CA ALA A 7 -17.31 14.72 5.67
C ALA A 7 -16.88 14.91 7.13
N ASP A 8 -17.56 15.78 7.89
CA ASP A 8 -17.30 15.95 9.33
C ASP A 8 -17.69 14.71 10.14
N ARG A 9 -18.67 13.92 9.72
CA ARG A 9 -19.07 12.67 10.39
C ARG A 9 -18.07 11.55 10.10
N VAL A 10 -17.59 11.45 8.86
CA VAL A 10 -16.51 10.54 8.46
C VAL A 10 -15.22 10.92 9.17
N LEU A 11 -14.84 12.20 9.17
CA LEU A 11 -13.67 12.72 9.90
C LEU A 11 -13.79 12.56 11.42
N ARG A 12 -14.99 12.61 12.01
CA ARG A 12 -15.21 12.28 13.43
C ARG A 12 -15.16 10.77 13.71
N SER A 13 -15.68 9.94 12.80
CA SER A 13 -15.65 8.48 12.95
C SER A 13 -14.25 7.90 12.76
N LEU A 14 -13.52 8.37 11.73
CA LEU A 14 -12.10 8.13 11.54
C LEU A 14 -11.31 8.78 12.68
N GLY A 15 -11.66 10.02 13.04
CA GLY A 15 -11.05 10.76 14.13
C GLY A 15 -11.07 10.02 15.46
N ARG A 16 -12.12 9.26 15.79
CA ARG A 16 -12.16 8.46 17.02
C ARG A 16 -11.18 7.28 17.00
N ALA A 17 -11.04 6.61 15.85
CA ALA A 17 -10.02 5.56 15.64
C ALA A 17 -8.59 6.15 15.54
N CYS A 18 -8.44 7.38 15.04
CA CYS A 18 -7.17 8.11 14.96
C CYS A 18 -6.75 8.74 16.30
N LEU A 19 -7.67 9.10 17.19
CA LEU A 19 -7.39 9.77 18.47
C LEU A 19 -6.89 8.80 19.55
N GLU A 20 -7.11 7.49 19.39
CA GLU A 20 -6.61 6.44 20.29
C GLU A 20 -5.21 5.92 19.90
N HIS A 21 -4.68 6.35 18.75
CA HIS A 21 -3.41 5.89 18.19
C HIS A 21 -2.51 7.07 17.79
N ASP A 22 -1.20 6.83 17.72
CA ASP A 22 -0.25 7.86 17.28
C ASP A 22 -0.59 8.27 15.82
N PRO A 23 -0.95 9.55 15.57
CA PRO A 23 -1.39 10.01 14.25
C PRO A 23 -0.28 9.94 13.20
N ASP A 24 1.00 10.01 13.60
CA ASP A 24 2.13 9.88 12.68
C ASP A 24 2.33 8.43 12.26
N VAL A 25 2.12 7.48 13.18
CA VAL A 25 2.11 6.04 12.88
C VAL A 25 0.98 5.72 11.92
N LEU A 26 -0.24 6.20 12.16
CA LEU A 26 -1.37 5.94 11.27
C LEU A 26 -1.14 6.52 9.87
N ARG A 27 -0.66 7.78 9.76
CA ARG A 27 -0.34 8.38 8.46
C ARG A 27 0.74 7.57 7.74
N SER A 28 1.81 7.18 8.42
CA SER A 28 2.88 6.39 7.79
C SER A 28 2.39 5.01 7.30
N VAL A 29 1.47 4.38 8.03
CA VAL A 29 0.84 3.12 7.63
C VAL A 29 -0.10 3.34 6.43
N LEU A 30 -0.84 4.43 6.39
CA LEU A 30 -1.71 4.75 5.25
C LEU A 30 -0.90 5.09 4.00
N ASP A 31 0.18 5.85 4.13
CA ASP A 31 1.14 6.11 3.04
C ASP A 31 1.77 4.79 2.56
N ARG A 32 2.02 3.85 3.49
CA ARG A 32 2.55 2.53 3.19
C ARG A 32 1.59 1.64 2.43
N VAL A 33 0.36 1.52 2.91
CA VAL A 33 -0.70 0.73 2.28
C VAL A 33 -1.12 1.36 0.95
N GLY A 34 -1.00 2.69 0.83
CA GLY A 34 -1.20 3.44 -0.40
C GLY A 34 -0.08 3.29 -1.44
N ASP A 35 1.12 2.87 -1.03
CA ASP A 35 2.22 2.57 -1.96
C ASP A 35 2.00 1.21 -2.63
N LYS A 36 1.75 1.25 -3.95
CA LYS A 36 1.57 0.09 -4.84
C LYS A 36 2.56 -1.05 -4.58
N TRP A 37 3.83 -0.71 -4.32
CA TRP A 37 4.89 -1.71 -4.21
C TRP A 37 4.81 -2.51 -2.91
N SER A 38 4.41 -1.87 -1.82
CA SER A 38 4.33 -2.53 -0.51
C SER A 38 3.34 -3.69 -0.53
N LEU A 39 2.20 -3.51 -1.17
CA LEU A 39 1.18 -4.56 -1.33
C LEU A 39 1.64 -5.70 -2.24
N ILE A 40 2.29 -5.37 -3.36
CA ILE A 40 2.87 -6.37 -4.26
C ILE A 40 3.90 -7.22 -3.53
N LEU A 41 4.82 -6.60 -2.77
CA LEU A 41 5.87 -7.34 -2.07
C LEU A 41 5.31 -8.22 -0.95
N ILE A 42 4.35 -7.72 -0.17
CA ILE A 42 3.69 -8.55 0.86
C ILE A 42 3.00 -9.75 0.21
N GLY A 43 2.24 -9.55 -0.86
CA GLY A 43 1.56 -10.65 -1.57
C GLY A 43 2.52 -11.65 -2.23
N LEU A 44 3.69 -11.22 -2.68
CA LEU A 44 4.75 -12.13 -3.16
C LEU A 44 5.37 -12.94 -2.03
N LEU A 45 5.71 -12.28 -0.92
CA LEU A 45 6.35 -12.90 0.24
C LEU A 45 5.40 -13.78 1.07
N ASP A 46 4.09 -13.59 0.92
CA ASP A 46 3.08 -14.46 1.53
C ASP A 46 3.19 -15.90 1.02
N LYS A 47 3.63 -16.07 -0.24
CA LYS A 47 3.88 -17.38 -0.88
C LYS A 47 5.15 -18.07 -0.37
N GLY A 48 6.02 -17.35 0.33
CA GLY A 48 7.25 -17.88 0.92
C GLY A 48 8.42 -16.87 0.88
N PRO A 49 9.53 -17.20 1.56
CA PRO A 49 10.74 -16.37 1.54
C PRO A 49 11.30 -16.21 0.13
N MET A 50 11.78 -15.02 -0.21
CA MET A 50 12.36 -14.72 -1.53
C MET A 50 13.65 -13.90 -1.42
N ARG A 51 14.59 -14.12 -2.34
CA ARG A 51 15.79 -13.30 -2.51
C ARG A 51 15.45 -11.96 -3.18
N PHE A 52 16.33 -10.97 -3.02
CA PHE A 52 16.17 -9.65 -3.65
C PHE A 52 16.00 -9.74 -5.18
N THR A 53 16.81 -10.56 -5.86
CA THR A 53 16.78 -10.69 -7.32
C THR A 53 15.51 -11.38 -7.82
N GLU A 54 14.96 -12.29 -7.02
CA GLU A 54 13.68 -12.95 -7.31
C GLU A 54 12.55 -11.94 -7.21
N LEU A 55 12.49 -11.16 -6.10
CA LEU A 55 11.53 -10.08 -5.94
C LEU A 55 11.61 -9.06 -7.08
N LEU A 56 12.81 -8.64 -7.46
CA LEU A 56 13.03 -7.68 -8.55
C LEU A 56 12.50 -8.21 -9.90
N ARG A 57 12.64 -9.51 -10.15
CA ARG A 57 12.17 -10.15 -11.38
C ARG A 57 10.66 -10.35 -11.38
N THR A 58 10.09 -10.69 -10.22
CA THR A 58 8.68 -11.06 -10.10
C THR A 58 7.75 -9.86 -9.91
N ALA A 59 8.25 -8.73 -9.38
CA ALA A 59 7.49 -7.49 -9.24
C ALA A 59 7.64 -6.61 -10.50
N PRO A 60 6.69 -6.60 -11.44
CA PRO A 60 6.88 -5.95 -12.73
C PRO A 60 6.92 -4.42 -12.59
N GLY A 61 7.94 -3.79 -13.18
CA GLY A 61 8.09 -2.34 -13.22
C GLY A 61 8.66 -1.71 -11.94
N ILE A 62 8.98 -2.49 -10.90
CA ILE A 62 9.69 -1.94 -9.74
C ILE A 62 11.15 -1.69 -10.13
N SER A 63 11.66 -0.49 -9.84
CA SER A 63 13.09 -0.24 -9.97
C SER A 63 13.86 -0.89 -8.81
N ARG A 64 15.13 -1.23 -9.02
CA ARG A 64 16.01 -1.73 -7.95
C ARG A 64 16.06 -0.76 -6.75
N ARG A 65 16.12 0.55 -7.02
CA ARG A 65 16.11 1.59 -5.97
C ARG A 65 14.83 1.52 -5.16
N MET A 66 13.67 1.44 -5.84
CA MET A 66 12.38 1.37 -5.18
C MET A 66 12.25 0.10 -4.34
N LEU A 67 12.63 -1.07 -4.88
CA LEU A 67 12.62 -2.33 -4.14
C LEU A 67 13.42 -2.25 -2.83
N THR A 68 14.62 -1.66 -2.86
CA THR A 68 15.43 -1.45 -1.66
C THR A 68 14.73 -0.54 -0.64
N LEU A 69 14.16 0.58 -1.09
CA LEU A 69 13.45 1.53 -0.22
C LEU A 69 12.21 0.89 0.41
N THR A 70 11.42 0.18 -0.39
CA THR A 70 10.21 -0.49 0.07
C THR A 70 10.55 -1.59 1.08
N LEU A 71 11.51 -2.48 0.78
CA LEU A 71 11.91 -3.56 1.70
C LEU A 71 12.47 -3.03 3.02
N ARG A 72 13.37 -2.03 3.00
CA ARG A 72 13.88 -1.39 4.22
C ARG A 72 12.77 -0.82 5.08
N SER A 73 11.80 -0.21 4.43
CA SER A 73 10.73 0.45 5.15
C SER A 73 9.72 -0.60 5.65
N LEU A 74 9.47 -1.71 4.93
CA LEU A 74 8.66 -2.82 5.43
C LEU A 74 9.33 -3.55 6.60
N GLU A 75 10.66 -3.62 6.57
CA GLU A 75 11.48 -4.17 7.66
C GLU A 75 11.42 -3.28 8.90
N ARG A 76 11.55 -1.97 8.74
CA ARG A 76 11.39 -0.99 9.83
C ARG A 76 10.03 -1.11 10.52
N ASP A 77 8.97 -1.30 9.75
CA ASP A 77 7.60 -1.40 10.26
C ASP A 77 7.29 -2.80 10.82
N GLY A 78 8.24 -3.74 10.76
CA GLY A 78 8.08 -5.11 11.26
C GLY A 78 7.20 -6.01 10.39
N LEU A 79 6.83 -5.58 9.20
CA LEU A 79 5.98 -6.32 8.26
C LEU A 79 6.76 -7.41 7.50
N VAL A 80 8.05 -7.17 7.27
CA VAL A 80 8.97 -8.10 6.62
C VAL A 80 10.21 -8.27 7.50
N LYS A 81 10.78 -9.46 7.55
CA LYS A 81 12.09 -9.70 8.17
C LYS A 81 13.12 -10.06 7.09
N ARG A 82 14.36 -9.64 7.31
CA ARG A 82 15.51 -9.99 6.47
C ARG A 82 16.32 -11.09 7.15
N VAL A 83 16.43 -12.24 6.51
CA VAL A 83 17.13 -13.42 7.03
C VAL A 83 18.45 -13.59 6.27
N ILE A 84 19.56 -13.71 7.00
CA ILE A 84 20.89 -14.00 6.44
C ILE A 84 21.22 -15.45 6.73
N TYR A 85 21.53 -16.21 5.69
CA TYR A 85 21.99 -17.60 5.79
C TYR A 85 23.53 -17.61 5.65
N PRO A 86 24.26 -18.06 6.69
CA PRO A 86 25.72 -18.11 6.67
C PRO A 86 26.21 -19.36 5.93
N GLU A 87 25.89 -19.44 4.63
CA GLU A 87 26.39 -20.46 3.70
C GLU A 87 27.39 -19.85 2.71
N ILE A 88 28.04 -20.67 1.89
CA ILE A 88 28.96 -20.19 0.84
C ILE A 88 28.33 -20.50 -0.53
N PRO A 89 28.00 -19.47 -1.34
CA PRO A 89 28.04 -18.03 -1.04
C PRO A 89 26.91 -17.59 -0.10
N PRO A 90 27.09 -16.52 0.71
CA PRO A 90 26.06 -16.06 1.63
C PRO A 90 24.75 -15.71 0.91
N ARG A 91 23.64 -16.13 1.50
CA ARG A 91 22.29 -15.88 0.97
C ARG A 91 21.51 -14.96 1.88
N VAL A 92 20.72 -14.08 1.26
CA VAL A 92 19.79 -13.19 1.97
C VAL A 92 18.40 -13.40 1.39
N GLU A 93 17.43 -13.64 2.27
CA GLU A 93 16.02 -13.73 1.92
C GLU A 93 15.20 -12.73 2.74
N TYR A 94 14.04 -12.40 2.20
CA TYR A 94 13.03 -11.60 2.85
C TYR A 94 11.81 -12.50 3.07
N GLU A 95 11.15 -12.34 4.20
CA GLU A 95 9.97 -13.12 4.57
C GLU A 95 8.95 -12.20 5.23
N VAL A 96 7.67 -12.34 4.88
CA VAL A 96 6.61 -11.63 5.58
C VAL A 96 6.49 -12.16 7.02
N THR A 97 6.39 -11.26 8.00
CA THR A 97 6.23 -11.64 9.40
C THR A 97 4.78 -12.04 9.68
N PRO A 98 4.49 -12.71 10.81
CA PRO A 98 3.10 -12.93 11.24
C PRO A 98 2.29 -11.62 11.31
N PHE A 99 2.90 -10.53 11.80
CA PHE A 99 2.29 -9.20 11.80
C PHE A 99 2.08 -8.67 10.37
N GLY A 100 3.04 -8.84 9.46
CA GLY A 100 2.88 -8.46 8.06
C GLY A 100 1.70 -9.16 7.37
N ARG A 101 1.44 -10.42 7.73
CA ARG A 101 0.30 -11.19 7.17
C ARG A 101 -1.05 -10.67 7.64
N THR A 102 -1.15 -10.03 8.81
CA THR A 102 -2.42 -9.43 9.25
C THR A 102 -2.82 -8.23 8.39
N LEU A 103 -1.88 -7.63 7.65
CA LEU A 103 -2.17 -6.55 6.70
C LEU A 103 -2.89 -7.05 5.43
N SER A 104 -2.81 -8.35 5.12
CA SER A 104 -3.44 -8.93 3.93
C SER A 104 -4.95 -8.75 3.92
N GLU A 105 -5.63 -8.88 5.07
CA GLU A 105 -7.08 -8.73 5.18
C GLU A 105 -7.57 -7.32 4.84
N PRO A 106 -7.08 -6.23 5.49
CA PRO A 106 -7.43 -4.86 5.12
C PRO A 106 -7.16 -4.54 3.64
N VAL A 107 -6.03 -5.04 3.11
CA VAL A 107 -5.62 -4.80 1.73
C VAL A 107 -6.54 -5.49 0.73
N LEU A 108 -6.94 -6.74 1.02
CA LEU A 108 -7.90 -7.48 0.20
C LEU A 108 -9.26 -6.79 0.21
N ALA A 109 -9.71 -6.29 1.36
CA ALA A 109 -10.96 -5.54 1.46
C ALA A 109 -10.93 -4.28 0.58
N LEU A 110 -9.84 -3.49 0.64
CA LEU A 110 -9.68 -2.30 -0.19
C LEU A 110 -9.59 -2.65 -1.69
N THR A 111 -8.87 -3.72 -2.03
CA THR A 111 -8.71 -4.18 -3.42
C THR A 111 -10.03 -4.65 -4.00
N ARG A 112 -10.84 -5.39 -3.23
CA ARG A 112 -12.19 -5.81 -3.63
C ARG A 112 -13.08 -4.61 -3.89
N TRP A 113 -13.14 -3.67 -2.94
CA TRP A 113 -13.90 -2.44 -3.12
C TRP A 113 -13.48 -1.67 -4.37
N ALA A 114 -12.16 -1.52 -4.59
CA ALA A 114 -11.65 -0.82 -5.77
C ALA A 114 -12.01 -1.54 -7.09
N ALA A 115 -11.96 -2.87 -7.11
CA ALA A 115 -12.35 -3.67 -8.26
C ALA A 115 -13.85 -3.56 -8.56
N ASP A 116 -14.70 -3.65 -7.52
CA ASP A 116 -16.15 -3.56 -7.65
C ASP A 116 -16.61 -2.16 -8.13
N ASN A 117 -15.81 -1.12 -7.85
CA ASN A 117 -16.14 0.28 -8.19
C ASN A 117 -15.29 0.84 -9.34
N GLN A 118 -14.49 0.02 -10.02
CA GLN A 118 -13.50 0.51 -11.00
C GLN A 118 -14.12 1.29 -12.16
N ASP A 119 -15.29 0.87 -12.64
CA ASP A 119 -15.98 1.52 -13.76
C ASP A 119 -16.56 2.88 -13.33
N THR A 120 -17.12 2.96 -12.12
CA THR A 120 -17.59 4.21 -11.52
C THR A 120 -16.44 5.18 -11.33
N ILE A 121 -15.29 4.72 -10.81
CA ILE A 121 -14.09 5.55 -10.65
C ILE A 121 -13.62 6.08 -12.01
N ARG A 122 -13.57 5.21 -13.03
CA ARG A 122 -13.15 5.59 -14.39
C ARG A 122 -14.12 6.60 -15.01
N ALA A 123 -15.42 6.39 -14.89
CA ALA A 123 -16.44 7.31 -15.39
C ALA A 123 -16.33 8.70 -14.75
N ASN A 124 -16.16 8.77 -13.42
CA ASN A 124 -15.98 10.02 -12.70
C ASN A 124 -14.70 10.77 -13.12
N ARG A 125 -13.58 10.06 -13.33
CA ARG A 125 -12.34 10.67 -13.84
C ARG A 125 -12.55 11.27 -15.24
N HIS A 126 -13.15 10.51 -16.16
CA HIS A 126 -13.45 11.03 -17.50
C HIS A 126 -14.40 12.23 -17.48
N ALA A 127 -15.39 12.26 -16.59
CA ALA A 127 -16.27 13.41 -16.45
C ALA A 127 -15.51 14.66 -15.95
N PHE A 128 -14.62 14.49 -14.96
CA PHE A 128 -13.77 15.58 -14.47
C PHE A 128 -12.81 16.10 -15.54
N ASP A 129 -12.08 15.22 -16.24
CA ASP A 129 -11.12 15.61 -17.27
C ASP A 129 -11.80 16.36 -18.43
N ARG A 130 -13.03 15.99 -18.79
CA ARG A 130 -13.82 16.72 -19.80
C ARG A 130 -14.26 18.11 -19.33
N ALA A 131 -14.59 18.26 -18.06
CA ALA A 131 -14.97 19.56 -17.48
C ALA A 131 -13.75 20.47 -17.31
N ALA A 132 -12.59 19.91 -16.93
CA ALA A 132 -11.34 20.65 -16.82
C ALA A 132 -10.80 21.09 -18.20
N GLY A 133 -10.95 20.24 -19.23
CA GLY A 133 -10.55 20.56 -20.59
C GLY A 133 -11.46 21.57 -21.32
N SER A 134 -12.62 21.94 -20.75
CA SER A 134 -13.50 22.98 -21.30
C SER A 134 -13.22 24.38 -20.76
N ASP A 135 -12.51 24.51 -19.64
CA ASP A 135 -12.18 25.81 -19.02
C ASP A 135 -10.91 26.47 -19.61
N ASP A 136 -10.12 25.75 -20.43
CA ASP A 136 -8.87 26.24 -21.04
C ASP A 136 -9.07 26.85 -22.47
N LEU A 137 -10.32 27.01 -22.94
CA LEU A 137 -10.64 27.50 -24.30
C LEU A 137 -11.43 28.84 -24.36
N ASP A 138 -11.58 29.55 -23.25
CA ASP A 138 -12.08 30.94 -23.21
C ASP A 138 -10.95 31.95 -22.91
#